data_AF-A0A6C0BGG5-F1
#
_entry.id   AF-A0A6C0BGG5-F1
#
_cell.length_a   1.000
_cell.length_b   1.000
_cell.length_c   1.000
_cell.angle_alpha   90.00
_cell.angle_beta   90.00
_cell.angle_gamma   90.00
#
_symmetry.space_group_name_H-M   'P 1'
#
loop_
_entity.id
_entity.type
_entity.pdbx_description
1 polymer ?
#
loop_
_entity_poly.entity_id
_entity_poly.type
_entity_poly.pdbx_seq_one_letter_code
_entity_poly.pdbx_strand_id
1 'polypeptide(L)'
;MKFPVTREQLQTYTLEAHQKEEKEEEIQKKLSDYLRGLCSEFSRNMERNLKLKEYAWTGLHLIPVAPDEKYLQQFIEKVRTLFIDCDISIDITRRYVLIKWS
;
A
#
# COMPACT_ATOMS: atom_id res chain seq x y z
N MET A 1 -1.41 -49.27 -5.85
CA MET A 1 -1.02 -47.92 -6.31
C MET A 1 -0.06 -47.35 -5.29
N LYS A 2 1.18 -47.02 -5.69
CA LYS A 2 2.19 -46.39 -4.82
C LYS A 2 2.02 -44.88 -4.91
N PHE A 3 1.56 -44.25 -3.83
CA PHE A 3 1.91 -42.87 -3.51
C PHE A 3 2.03 -42.77 -1.98
N PRO A 4 3.18 -43.11 -1.40
CA PRO A 4 3.47 -42.71 -0.04
C PRO A 4 3.91 -41.26 -0.12
N VAL A 5 3.00 -40.32 0.14
CA VAL A 5 3.44 -38.99 0.58
C VAL A 5 4.18 -39.25 1.89
N THR A 6 5.51 -39.20 1.85
CA THR A 6 6.31 -39.45 3.04
C THR A 6 6.05 -38.33 4.04
N ARG A 7 6.09 -38.64 5.34
CA ARG A 7 5.86 -37.68 6.44
C ARG A 7 6.75 -36.42 6.33
N GLU A 8 7.87 -36.54 5.61
CA GLU A 8 8.83 -35.49 5.28
C GLU A 8 8.28 -34.46 4.26
N GLN A 9 7.40 -34.86 3.32
CA GLN A 9 6.75 -33.96 2.35
C GLN A 9 5.60 -33.14 2.96
N LEU A 10 4.96 -33.65 4.01
CA LEU A 10 3.95 -32.89 4.78
C LEU A 10 4.59 -31.87 5.73
N GLN A 11 5.83 -32.09 6.16
CA GLN A 11 6.58 -31.16 7.02
C GLN A 11 7.27 -30.03 6.25
N THR A 12 7.34 -30.14 4.91
CA THR A 12 7.84 -29.06 4.03
C THR A 12 6.78 -28.00 3.71
N TYR A 13 5.53 -28.16 4.17
CA TYR A 13 4.63 -27.02 4.42
C TYR A 13 5.12 -26.34 5.71
N THR A 14 6.27 -25.71 5.51
CA THR A 14 7.31 -25.27 6.43
C THR A 14 6.92 -23.99 7.15
N LEU A 15 7.34 -23.86 8.41
CA LEU A 15 7.35 -22.63 9.21
C LEU A 15 7.64 -21.34 8.41
N GLU A 16 8.53 -21.42 7.42
CA GLU A 16 8.92 -20.32 6.52
C GLU A 16 7.79 -19.78 5.63
N ALA A 17 6.88 -20.65 5.16
CA ALA A 17 5.74 -20.23 4.36
C ALA A 17 4.73 -19.44 5.21
N HIS A 18 4.45 -19.94 6.42
CA HIS A 18 3.59 -19.25 7.39
C HIS A 18 4.19 -17.90 7.83
N GLN A 19 5.51 -17.84 8.10
CA GLN A 19 6.21 -16.60 8.43
C GLN A 19 6.20 -15.59 7.26
N LYS A 20 6.19 -16.07 6.02
CA LYS A 20 6.11 -15.21 4.83
C LYS A 20 4.71 -14.63 4.67
N GLU A 21 3.67 -15.44 4.89
CA GLU A 21 2.27 -14.99 4.89
C GLU A 21 2.01 -13.95 5.99
N GLU A 22 2.44 -14.21 7.23
CA GLU A 22 2.28 -13.25 8.34
C GLU A 22 2.95 -11.90 8.06
N LYS A 23 4.15 -11.92 7.45
CA LYS A 23 4.85 -10.69 7.04
C LYS A 23 4.10 -9.95 5.94
N GLU A 24 3.54 -10.67 4.97
CA GLU A 24 2.74 -10.07 3.90
C GLU A 24 1.45 -9.45 4.45
N GLU A 25 0.78 -10.11 5.39
CA GLU A 25 -0.37 -9.54 6.11
C GLU A 25 -0.02 -8.29 6.91
N GLU A 26 1.12 -8.28 7.62
CA GLU A 26 1.58 -7.11 8.37
C GLU A 26 1.85 -5.92 7.43
N ILE A 27 2.46 -6.18 6.26
CA ILE A 27 2.68 -5.16 5.24
C ILE A 27 1.35 -4.64 4.70
N GLN A 28 0.39 -5.50 4.38
CA GLN A 28 -0.95 -5.08 3.92
C GLN A 28 -1.68 -4.24 4.97
N LYS A 29 -1.54 -4.59 6.24
CA LYS A 29 -2.09 -3.81 7.35
C LYS A 29 -1.46 -2.42 7.42
N LYS A 30 -0.13 -2.32 7.34
CA LYS A 30 0.59 -1.03 7.28
C LYS A 30 0.16 -0.17 6.09
N LEU A 31 0.03 -0.77 4.91
CA LEU A 31 -0.48 -0.07 3.72
C LEU A 31 -1.89 0.50 3.96
N SER A 32 -2.75 -0.28 4.60
CA SER A 32 -4.11 0.15 4.93
C SER A 32 -4.12 1.30 5.95
N ASP A 33 -3.23 1.25 6.94
CA ASP A 33 -3.05 2.32 7.91
C ASP A 33 -2.51 3.60 7.24
N TYR A 34 -1.57 3.50 6.30
CA TYR A 34 -1.12 4.65 5.51
C TYR A 34 -2.22 5.26 4.66
N LEU A 35 -3.05 4.44 4.00
CA LEU A 35 -4.21 4.93 3.25
C LEU A 35 -5.19 5.66 4.16
N ARG A 36 -5.48 5.10 5.34
CA ARG A 36 -6.37 5.73 6.32
C ARG A 36 -5.79 7.06 6.82
N GLY A 37 -4.48 7.10 7.06
CA GLY A 37 -3.76 8.33 7.41
C GLY A 37 -3.87 9.39 6.31
N LEU A 38 -3.59 9.01 5.07
CA LEU A 38 -3.71 9.88 3.90
C LEU A 38 -5.13 10.42 3.72
N CYS A 39 -6.17 9.59 3.86
CA CYS A 39 -7.56 10.06 3.79
C CYS A 39 -7.89 11.05 4.93
N SER A 40 -7.45 10.76 6.16
CA SER A 40 -7.68 11.62 7.32
C SER A 40 -6.98 12.97 7.15
N GLU A 41 -5.73 12.98 6.70
CA GLU A 41 -4.99 14.20 6.41
C GLU A 41 -5.57 14.96 5.23
N PHE A 42 -5.98 14.27 4.16
CA PHE A 42 -6.65 14.88 3.02
C PHE A 42 -7.91 15.60 3.46
N SER A 43 -8.84 14.95 4.18
CA SER A 43 -10.09 15.57 4.61
C SER A 43 -9.85 16.83 5.47
N ARG A 44 -8.83 16.80 6.34
CA ARG A 44 -8.45 17.96 7.16
C ARG A 44 -7.83 19.11 6.34
N ASN A 45 -7.07 18.78 5.29
CA ASN A 45 -6.39 19.77 4.46
C ASN A 45 -7.26 20.26 3.29
N MET A 46 -8.27 19.48 2.87
CA MET A 46 -9.19 19.83 1.81
C MET A 46 -9.94 21.13 2.14
N GLU A 47 -10.42 21.26 3.37
CA GLU A 47 -11.07 22.48 3.86
C GLU A 47 -10.12 23.70 3.87
N ARG A 48 -8.83 23.47 4.12
CA ARG A 48 -7.81 24.52 4.17
C ARG A 48 -7.34 24.95 2.77
N ASN A 49 -7.38 24.03 1.81
CA ASN A 49 -6.84 24.21 0.46
C ASN A 49 -7.93 24.44 -0.60
N LEU A 50 -9.11 24.94 -0.23
CA LEU A 50 -10.23 25.18 -1.15
C LEU A 50 -9.89 26.11 -2.34
N LYS A 51 -8.88 26.99 -2.20
CA LYS A 51 -8.47 27.91 -3.28
C LYS A 51 -7.63 27.22 -4.36
N LEU A 52 -6.69 26.37 -3.96
CA LEU A 52 -5.79 25.68 -4.90
C LEU A 52 -6.39 24.35 -5.35
N LYS A 53 -7.19 23.72 -4.48
CA LYS A 53 -7.73 22.36 -4.66
C LYS A 53 -6.67 21.31 -4.95
N GLU A 54 -5.52 21.46 -4.29
CA GLU A 54 -4.40 20.54 -4.39
C GLU A 54 -3.92 20.14 -2.99
N TYR A 55 -3.52 18.87 -2.85
CA TYR A 55 -2.96 18.31 -1.64
C TYR A 55 -1.77 17.42 -1.99
N ALA A 56 -0.60 17.74 -1.45
CA ALA A 56 0.61 16.93 -1.59
C ALA A 56 0.86 16.13 -0.30
N TRP A 57 0.81 14.81 -0.41
CA TRP A 57 1.16 13.89 0.67
C TRP A 57 2.58 13.37 0.48
N THR A 58 3.45 13.64 1.45
CA THR A 58 4.87 13.24 1.39
C THR A 58 5.14 11.89 2.06
N GLY A 59 4.12 11.15 2.51
CA GLY A 59 4.28 9.88 3.23
C GLY A 59 4.73 8.69 2.39
N LEU A 60 4.98 8.86 1.08
CA LEU A 60 5.42 7.77 0.19
C LEU A 60 6.78 7.17 0.58
N HIS A 61 7.59 7.90 1.36
CA HIS A 61 8.86 7.42 1.92
C HIS A 61 8.67 6.33 3.00
N LEU A 62 7.48 6.24 3.61
CA LEU A 62 7.16 5.25 4.63
C LEU A 62 6.85 3.87 4.04
N ILE A 63 6.55 3.81 2.73
CA ILE A 63 6.21 2.57 2.05
C ILE A 63 7.51 1.85 1.68
N PRO A 64 7.73 0.61 2.17
CA PRO A 64 8.89 -0.17 1.78
C PRO A 64 8.83 -0.49 0.29
N VAL A 65 9.88 -0.11 -0.44
CA VAL A 65 10.01 -0.35 -1.91
C VAL A 65 10.80 -1.62 -2.22
N ALA A 66 11.49 -2.17 -1.22
CA ALA A 66 12.20 -3.43 -1.31
C ALA A 66 11.51 -4.48 -0.43
N PRO A 67 11.47 -5.77 -0.83
CA PRO A 67 12.11 -6.34 -2.02
C PRO A 67 11.29 -6.21 -3.32
N ASP A 68 9.99 -5.88 -3.25
CA ASP A 68 9.09 -5.79 -4.40
C ASP A 68 8.39 -4.43 -4.49
N GLU A 69 8.54 -3.75 -5.64
CA GLU A 69 7.78 -2.53 -5.99
C GLU A 69 6.26 -2.76 -6.02
N LYS A 70 5.83 -4.03 -5.97
CA LYS A 70 4.44 -4.48 -5.92
C LYS A 70 3.64 -3.75 -4.84
N TYR A 71 4.21 -3.53 -3.65
CA TYR A 71 3.48 -2.86 -2.55
C TYR A 71 3.25 -1.38 -2.82
N LEU A 72 4.21 -0.70 -3.46
CA LEU A 72 4.04 0.68 -3.89
C LEU A 72 2.96 0.76 -4.97
N GLN A 73 3.00 -0.12 -5.97
CA GLN A 73 1.96 -0.17 -7.01
C GLN A 73 0.57 -0.43 -6.43
N GLN A 74 0.43 -1.40 -5.53
CA GLN A 74 -0.84 -1.67 -4.86
C GLN A 74 -1.36 -0.47 -4.06
N PHE A 75 -0.46 0.26 -3.39
CA PHE A 75 -0.83 1.49 -2.71
C PHE A 75 -1.38 2.53 -3.70
N ILE A 76 -0.67 2.75 -4.82
CA ILE A 76 -1.06 3.68 -5.88
C ILE A 76 -2.45 3.34 -6.44
N GLU A 77 -2.70 2.07 -6.74
CA GLU A 77 -4.00 1.60 -7.23
C GLU A 77 -5.11 1.83 -6.21
N LYS A 78 -4.86 1.52 -4.93
CA LYS A 78 -5.81 1.76 -3.85
C LYS A 78 -6.12 3.25 -3.68
N VAL A 79 -5.12 4.13 -3.75
CA VAL A 79 -5.33 5.60 -3.73
C VAL A 79 -6.20 6.02 -4.91
N ARG A 80 -5.91 5.55 -6.13
CA ARG A 80 -6.73 5.84 -7.32
C ARG A 80 -8.17 5.38 -7.22
N THR A 81 -8.40 4.28 -6.51
CA THR A 81 -9.75 3.74 -6.29
C THR A 81 -10.50 4.53 -5.21
N LEU A 82 -9.80 5.01 -4.18
CA LEU A 82 -10.40 5.75 -3.06
C LEU A 82 -10.77 7.19 -3.42
N PHE A 83 -9.93 7.87 -4.21
CA PHE A 83 -10.10 9.27 -4.57
C PHE A 83 -10.78 9.39 -5.94
N ILE A 84 -12.05 9.05 -5.98
CA ILE A 84 -12.90 9.17 -7.16
C ILE A 84 -13.00 10.66 -7.55
N ASP A 85 -12.96 10.95 -8.85
CA ASP A 85 -13.00 12.31 -9.42
C ASP A 85 -11.85 13.24 -9.00
N CYS A 86 -10.75 12.67 -8.49
CA CYS A 86 -9.52 13.40 -8.23
C CYS A 86 -8.44 13.06 -9.27
N ASP A 87 -7.64 14.04 -9.67
CA ASP A 87 -6.41 13.82 -10.43
C ASP A 87 -5.28 13.46 -9.46
N ILE A 88 -4.70 12.27 -9.65
CA ILE A 88 -3.68 11.72 -8.76
C ILE A 88 -2.38 11.58 -9.53
N SER A 89 -1.44 12.46 -9.22
CA SER A 89 -0.09 12.48 -9.76
C SER A 89 0.89 11.98 -8.71
N ILE A 90 1.77 11.05 -9.08
CA ILE A 90 2.69 10.42 -8.11
C ILE A 90 4.10 10.61 -8.62
N ASP A 91 4.93 11.26 -7.80
CA ASP A 91 6.35 11.41 -8.08
C ASP A 91 7.13 10.43 -7.19
N ILE A 92 7.57 9.33 -7.81
CA ILE A 92 8.34 8.29 -7.13
C ILE A 92 9.74 8.81 -6.75
N THR A 93 10.29 9.74 -7.55
CA THR A 93 11.62 10.33 -7.34
C THR A 93 11.61 11.24 -6.12
N ARG A 94 10.60 12.11 -6.03
CA ARG A 94 10.42 13.06 -4.93
C ARG A 94 9.58 12.50 -3.77
N ARG A 95 9.12 11.25 -3.88
CA ARG A 95 8.38 10.50 -2.85
C ARG A 95 7.12 11.23 -2.34
N TYR A 96 6.30 11.75 -3.24
CA TYR A 96 5.00 12.33 -2.87
C TYR A 96 3.86 11.89 -3.79
N VAL A 97 2.65 11.95 -3.24
CA VAL A 97 1.38 11.82 -3.95
C VAL A 97 0.73 13.20 -3.99
N LEU A 98 0.42 13.70 -5.17
CA LEU A 98 -0.33 14.92 -5.38
C LEU A 98 -1.76 14.54 -5.77
N ILE A 99 -2.73 15.01 -4.98
CA ILE A 99 -4.16 14.81 -5.19
C ILE A 99 -4.75 16.18 -5.51
N LYS A 100 -5.34 16.31 -6.70
CA LYS A 100 -6.06 17.52 -7.11
C LYS A 100 -7.53 17.20 -7.28
N TRP A 101 -8.41 18.10 -6.85
CA TRP A 101 -9.86 17.93 -6.98
C TRP A 101 -10.50 19.15 -7.65
N SER A 102 -11.67 18.95 -8.26
CA SER A 102 -12.36 20.00 -9.02
C SER A 102 -13.33 20.84 -8.21
#